data_AF-A0A226DVB4-F1
#
_entry.id   AF-A0A226DVB4-F1
#
_cell.length_a   1.000
_cell.length_b   1.000
_cell.length_c   1.000
_cell.angle_alpha   90.00
_cell.angle_beta   90.00
_cell.angle_gamma   90.00
#
_symmetry.space_group_name_H-M   'P 1'
#
loop_
_entity.id
_entity.type
_entity.pdbx_description
1 polymer ?
#
loop_
_entity_poly.entity_id
_entity_poly.type
_entity_poly.pdbx_seq_one_letter_code
_entity_poly.pdbx_strand_id
1 'polypeptide(L)'
;MPRKKSGPPCDQILPYLNEDVIPLICSWLPLPDVKNCRLVSRTWNVAAKPILRKKSVINLECSFDKGEIARNARIQREMASFGQPLHHVDIRICDLGKIDFKSKVYLDQVHLFTKYLSVHKLAISVHIRVLLYPPFELNPQPSG
;
A
#
# COMPACT_ATOMS: atom_id res chain seq x y z
N MET A 1 17.68 -26.51 53.96
CA MET A 1 16.21 -26.34 53.82
C MET A 1 15.89 -25.61 52.53
N PRO A 2 15.15 -26.21 51.57
CA PRO A 2 14.81 -25.54 50.32
C PRO A 2 13.59 -24.62 50.50
N ARG A 3 13.74 -23.33 50.15
CA ARG A 3 12.64 -22.36 50.12
C ARG A 3 11.70 -22.67 48.95
N LYS A 4 10.47 -23.10 49.26
CA LYS A 4 9.36 -23.14 48.28
C LYS A 4 9.02 -21.70 47.86
N LYS A 5 9.31 -21.34 46.61
CA LYS A 5 8.77 -20.12 45.99
C LYS A 5 7.31 -20.37 45.63
N SER A 6 6.40 -19.96 46.49
CA SER A 6 4.99 -19.82 46.15
C SER A 6 4.83 -18.56 45.29
N GLY A 7 4.91 -18.72 43.97
CA GLY A 7 4.42 -17.68 43.06
C GLY A 7 2.90 -17.53 43.26
N PRO A 8 2.36 -16.30 43.19
CA PRO A 8 0.91 -16.13 43.25
C PRO A 8 0.26 -16.91 42.10
N PRO A 9 -0.89 -17.57 42.32
CA PRO A 9 -1.64 -18.20 41.24
C PRO A 9 -2.09 -17.07 40.33
N CYS A 10 -1.44 -16.97 39.17
CA CYS A 10 -1.73 -15.97 38.15
C CYS A 10 -2.98 -16.36 37.33
N ASP A 11 -3.93 -17.02 37.98
CA ASP A 11 -5.21 -17.45 37.39
C ASP A 11 -6.22 -16.30 37.53
N GLN A 12 -5.81 -15.09 37.12
CA GLN A 12 -6.80 -14.11 36.70
C GLN A 12 -7.34 -14.64 35.37
N ILE A 13 -8.43 -15.38 35.46
CA ILE A 13 -9.25 -15.83 34.33
C ILE A 13 -9.77 -14.56 33.66
N LEU A 14 -8.94 -13.94 32.83
CA LEU A 14 -9.40 -12.93 31.89
C LEU A 14 -10.48 -13.62 31.05
N PRO A 15 -11.70 -13.04 30.98
CA PRO A 15 -12.76 -13.63 30.20
C PRO A 15 -12.23 -13.83 28.78
N TYR A 16 -12.21 -15.09 28.35
CA TYR A 16 -11.72 -15.46 27.03
C TYR A 16 -12.66 -14.83 26.00
N LEU A 17 -12.17 -13.79 25.33
CA LEU A 17 -12.90 -13.16 24.25
C LEU A 17 -12.95 -14.14 23.08
N ASN A 18 -14.17 -14.49 22.66
CA ASN A 18 -14.37 -15.38 21.52
C ASN A 18 -13.60 -14.84 20.29
N GLU A 19 -12.80 -15.69 19.66
CA GLU A 19 -11.95 -15.35 18.52
C GLU A 19 -12.76 -14.79 17.35
N ASP A 20 -14.03 -15.19 17.21
CA ASP A 20 -14.96 -14.72 16.18
C ASP A 20 -15.35 -13.24 16.36
N VAL A 21 -15.26 -12.72 17.58
CA VAL A 21 -15.63 -11.33 17.90
C VAL A 21 -14.51 -10.35 17.57
N ILE A 22 -13.25 -10.81 17.60
CA ILE A 22 -12.08 -9.94 17.36
C ILE A 22 -12.07 -9.32 15.96
N PRO A 23 -12.33 -10.06 14.85
CA PRO A 23 -12.45 -9.47 13.52
C PRO A 23 -13.56 -8.42 13.44
N LEU A 24 -14.70 -8.66 14.13
CA LEU A 24 -15.80 -7.71 14.17
C LEU A 24 -15.36 -6.41 14.84
N ILE A 25 -14.75 -6.47 16.03
CA ILE A 25 -14.20 -5.29 16.72
C ILE A 25 -13.22 -4.55 15.81
N CYS A 26 -12.23 -5.26 15.24
CA CYS A 26 -11.25 -4.67 14.34
C CYS A 26 -11.89 -3.99 13.11
N SER A 27 -13.03 -4.50 12.64
CA SER A 27 -13.75 -3.91 11.49
C SER A 27 -14.35 -2.54 11.78
N TRP A 28 -14.56 -2.18 13.06
CA TRP A 28 -15.04 -0.85 13.48
C TRP A 28 -13.92 0.14 13.84
N LEU A 29 -12.72 -0.36 14.12
CA LEU A 29 -11.59 0.47 14.56
C LEU A 29 -10.88 1.19 13.40
N PRO A 30 -10.32 2.40 13.60
CA PRO A 30 -9.47 3.04 12.60
C PRO A 30 -8.17 2.26 12.40
N LEU A 31 -7.52 2.45 11.25
CA LEU A 31 -6.31 1.70 10.86
C LEU A 31 -5.17 1.71 11.91
N PRO A 32 -4.83 2.83 12.58
CA PRO A 32 -3.82 2.84 13.63
C PRO A 32 -4.17 1.91 14.79
N ASP A 33 -5.43 1.85 15.18
CA ASP A 33 -5.88 1.01 16.29
C ASP A 33 -5.89 -0.47 15.90
N VAL A 34 -6.27 -0.81 14.67
CA VAL A 34 -6.15 -2.18 14.14
C VAL A 34 -4.69 -2.65 14.13
N LYS A 35 -3.71 -1.75 13.95
CA LYS A 35 -2.29 -2.10 14.10
C LYS A 35 -1.96 -2.40 15.55
N ASN A 36 -2.43 -1.58 16.49
CA ASN A 36 -2.20 -1.78 17.92
C ASN A 36 -2.83 -3.08 18.44
N CYS A 37 -4.01 -3.46 17.92
CA CYS A 37 -4.65 -4.75 18.21
C CYS A 37 -3.70 -5.94 17.99
N ARG A 38 -2.82 -5.89 16.99
CA ARG A 38 -1.88 -6.98 16.70
C ARG A 38 -0.83 -7.20 17.79
N LEU A 39 -0.63 -6.21 18.67
CA LEU A 39 0.33 -6.26 19.77
C LEU A 39 -0.27 -6.85 21.05
N VAL A 40 -1.60 -7.02 21.09
CA VAL A 40 -2.33 -7.52 22.28
C VAL A 40 -2.04 -9.00 22.53
N SER A 41 -2.17 -9.84 21.50
CA SER A 41 -1.87 -11.28 21.58
C SER A 41 -1.70 -11.93 20.21
N ARG A 42 -1.29 -13.21 20.19
CA ARG A 42 -1.19 -14.00 18.95
C ARG A 42 -2.54 -14.12 18.25
N THR A 43 -3.62 -14.37 19.00
CA THR A 43 -4.98 -14.47 18.45
C THR A 43 -5.42 -13.17 17.79
N TRP A 44 -5.21 -12.04 18.48
CA TRP A 44 -5.52 -10.71 17.92
C TRP A 44 -4.68 -10.40 16.67
N ASN A 45 -3.40 -10.77 16.65
CA ASN A 45 -2.56 -10.61 15.46
C ASN A 45 -3.07 -11.41 14.26
N VAL A 46 -3.55 -12.64 14.47
CA VAL A 46 -4.12 -13.47 13.40
C VAL A 46 -5.43 -12.89 12.91
N ALA A 47 -6.33 -12.52 13.81
CA ALA A 47 -7.66 -11.98 13.50
C ALA A 47 -7.61 -10.57 12.85
N ALA A 48 -6.68 -9.71 13.26
CA ALA A 48 -6.56 -8.34 12.74
C ALA A 48 -5.90 -8.28 11.36
N LYS A 49 -5.10 -9.29 10.95
CA LYS A 49 -4.43 -9.34 9.64
C LYS A 49 -5.39 -9.16 8.44
N PRO A 50 -6.47 -9.95 8.28
CA PRO A 50 -7.38 -9.78 7.15
C PRO A 50 -8.05 -8.40 7.16
N ILE A 51 -8.39 -7.87 8.34
CA ILE A 51 -8.99 -6.54 8.47
C ILE A 51 -7.99 -5.44 8.08
N LEU A 52 -6.74 -5.55 8.52
CA LEU A 52 -5.69 -4.62 8.17
C LEU A 52 -5.46 -4.63 6.65
N ARG A 53 -5.41 -5.80 6.01
CA ARG A 53 -5.31 -5.93 4.54
C ARG A 53 -6.51 -5.32 3.84
N LYS A 54 -7.73 -5.55 4.37
CA LYS A 54 -8.97 -4.98 3.84
C LYS A 54 -9.04 -3.47 4.05
N LYS A 55 -8.41 -2.89 5.06
CA LYS A 55 -8.48 -1.44 5.31
C LYS A 55 -7.28 -0.67 4.78
N SER A 56 -6.13 -1.33 4.61
CA SER A 56 -4.90 -0.68 4.18
C SER A 56 -5.01 -0.25 2.73
N VAL A 57 -4.88 1.05 2.49
CA VAL A 57 -4.65 1.58 1.15
C VAL A 57 -3.17 1.40 0.83
N ILE A 58 -2.88 0.63 -0.22
CA ILE A 58 -1.53 0.54 -0.78
C ILE A 58 -1.39 1.71 -1.75
N ASN A 59 -0.63 2.73 -1.37
CA ASN A 59 -0.29 3.82 -2.28
C ASN A 59 0.95 3.41 -3.08
N LEU A 60 0.81 3.32 -4.40
CA LEU A 60 1.91 3.07 -5.31
C LEU A 60 2.20 4.33 -6.11
N GLU A 61 3.42 4.83 -5.99
CA GLU A 61 3.89 5.88 -6.88
C GLU A 61 4.65 5.24 -8.05
N CYS A 62 4.06 5.30 -9.23
CA CYS A 62 4.63 4.79 -10.47
C CYS A 62 5.20 5.96 -11.27
N SER A 63 6.51 5.90 -11.51
CA SER A 63 7.19 6.76 -12.48
C SER A 63 7.53 5.94 -13.71
N PHE A 64 7.36 6.53 -14.89
CA PHE A 64 7.68 5.91 -16.17
C PHE A 64 9.09 6.24 -16.65
N ASP A 65 9.91 6.86 -15.80
CA ASP A 65 11.33 7.05 -16.10
C ASP A 65 12.03 5.68 -16.30
N LYS A 66 12.99 5.63 -17.22
CA LYS A 66 13.74 4.41 -17.54
C LYS A 66 14.48 3.88 -16.31
N GLY A 67 14.95 4.75 -15.42
CA GLY A 67 15.58 4.38 -14.15
C GLY A 67 14.64 3.67 -13.17
N GLU A 68 13.33 3.87 -13.32
CA GLU A 68 12.30 3.42 -12.37
C GLU A 68 11.68 2.07 -12.76
N ILE A 69 11.98 1.55 -13.95
CA ILE A 69 11.45 0.28 -14.47
C ILE A 69 11.71 -0.89 -13.50
N ALA A 70 12.93 -0.99 -12.97
CA ALA A 70 13.31 -2.05 -12.05
C ALA A 70 12.54 -1.97 -10.72
N ARG A 71 12.30 -0.75 -10.21
CA ARG A 71 11.49 -0.51 -9.01
C ARG A 71 10.03 -0.93 -9.25
N ASN A 72 9.45 -0.53 -10.37
CA ASN A 72 8.08 -0.89 -10.74
C ASN A 72 7.90 -2.42 -10.85
N ALA A 73 8.85 -3.11 -11.48
CA ALA A 73 8.82 -4.59 -11.60
C ALA A 73 8.95 -5.30 -10.24
N ARG A 74 9.71 -4.73 -9.30
CA ARG A 74 9.77 -5.23 -7.92
C ARG A 74 8.44 -5.05 -7.19
N ILE A 75 7.87 -3.85 -7.26
CA ILE A 75 6.57 -3.53 -6.67
C ILE A 75 5.51 -4.51 -7.19
N GLN A 76 5.49 -4.78 -8.49
CA GLN A 76 4.57 -5.73 -9.12
C GLN A 76 4.69 -7.15 -8.53
N ARG A 77 5.92 -7.65 -8.32
CA ARG A 77 6.13 -8.97 -7.71
C ARG A 77 5.66 -8.99 -6.25
N GLU A 78 5.92 -7.92 -5.50
CA GLU A 78 5.41 -7.79 -4.14
C GLU A 78 3.88 -7.76 -4.13
N MET A 79 3.24 -7.01 -5.03
CA MET A 79 1.78 -6.98 -5.20
C MET A 79 1.18 -8.37 -5.44
N ALA A 80 1.78 -9.15 -6.33
CA ALA A 80 1.34 -10.51 -6.61
C ALA A 80 1.36 -11.41 -5.36
N SER A 81 2.25 -11.13 -4.40
CA SER A 81 2.36 -11.91 -3.15
C SER A 81 1.27 -11.61 -2.12
N PHE A 82 0.56 -10.48 -2.23
CA PHE A 82 -0.47 -10.09 -1.26
C PHE A 82 -1.78 -10.89 -1.37
N GLY A 83 -1.92 -11.71 -2.43
CA GLY A 83 -3.13 -12.50 -2.70
C GLY A 83 -4.26 -11.65 -3.29
N GLN A 84 -5.16 -12.29 -4.06
CA GLN A 84 -6.31 -11.64 -4.65
C GLN A 84 -7.56 -11.79 -3.77
N PRO A 85 -8.50 -10.83 -3.79
CA PRO A 85 -8.43 -9.51 -4.43
C PRO A 85 -7.84 -8.42 -3.51
N LEU A 86 -7.13 -7.45 -4.07
CA LEU A 86 -6.68 -6.26 -3.32
C LEU A 86 -7.80 -5.22 -3.40
N HIS A 87 -8.36 -4.82 -2.26
CA HIS A 87 -9.55 -3.95 -2.26
C HIS A 87 -9.22 -2.46 -2.27
N HIS A 88 -7.98 -2.06 -1.95
CA HIS A 88 -7.61 -0.65 -1.79
C HIS A 88 -6.17 -0.41 -2.26
N VAL A 89 -5.99 -0.24 -3.57
CA VAL A 89 -4.71 0.16 -4.16
C VAL A 89 -4.90 1.53 -4.79
N ASP A 90 -4.23 2.56 -4.26
CA ASP A 90 -4.14 3.86 -4.90
C ASP A 90 -2.87 3.88 -5.78
N ILE A 91 -3.00 4.20 -7.07
CA ILE A 91 -1.86 4.23 -7.99
C ILE A 91 -1.69 5.66 -8.48
N ARG A 92 -0.66 6.31 -7.96
CA ARG A 92 -0.26 7.65 -8.34
C ARG A 92 0.76 7.55 -9.46
N ILE A 93 0.38 8.06 -10.62
CA ILE A 93 1.29 8.19 -11.75
C ILE A 93 1.85 9.60 -11.72
N CYS A 94 3.13 9.72 -11.38
CA CYS A 94 3.80 11.02 -11.29
C CYS A 94 4.59 11.31 -12.58
N ASP A 95 4.54 12.58 -12.99
CA ASP A 95 5.41 13.20 -13.99
C ASP A 95 5.19 12.77 -15.46
N LEU A 96 4.06 13.20 -16.04
CA LEU A 96 3.79 13.02 -17.48
C LEU A 96 4.52 14.05 -18.37
N GLY A 97 5.12 15.10 -17.79
CA GLY A 97 5.60 16.27 -18.53
C GLY A 97 6.75 16.00 -19.50
N LYS A 98 7.44 14.85 -19.37
CA LYS A 98 8.56 14.44 -20.24
C LYS A 98 8.26 13.22 -21.09
N ILE A 99 7.03 12.72 -21.06
CA ILE A 99 6.69 11.48 -21.74
C ILE A 99 6.27 11.78 -23.17
N ASP A 100 7.02 11.24 -24.13
CA ASP A 100 6.53 11.14 -25.50
C ASP A 100 5.42 10.08 -25.56
N PHE A 101 4.17 10.56 -25.57
CA PHE A 101 2.97 9.73 -25.65
C PHE A 101 2.90 8.88 -26.93
N LYS A 102 3.68 9.22 -27.97
CA LYS A 102 3.77 8.42 -29.19
C LYS A 102 4.86 7.36 -29.13
N SER A 103 5.70 7.37 -28.10
CA SER A 103 6.74 6.38 -27.97
C SER A 103 6.13 4.99 -27.73
N LYS A 104 6.64 3.99 -28.45
CA LYS A 104 6.25 2.58 -28.28
C LYS A 104 6.42 2.11 -26.82
N VAL A 105 7.46 2.60 -26.16
CA VAL A 105 7.77 2.30 -24.74
C VAL A 105 6.64 2.75 -23.82
N TYR A 106 6.06 3.93 -24.05
CA TYR A 106 4.93 4.42 -23.26
C TYR A 106 3.69 3.54 -23.46
N LEU A 107 3.35 3.22 -24.71
CA LEU A 107 2.20 2.38 -25.04
C LEU A 107 2.33 0.98 -24.42
N ASP A 108 3.52 0.38 -24.47
CA ASP A 108 3.80 -0.92 -23.84
C ASP A 108 3.61 -0.86 -22.31
N GLN A 109 4.03 0.24 -21.67
CA GLN A 109 3.85 0.42 -20.22
C GLN A 109 2.39 0.69 -19.84
N VAL A 110 1.67 1.52 -20.58
CA VAL A 110 0.23 1.74 -20.38
C VAL A 110 -0.53 0.44 -20.59
N HIS A 111 -0.18 -0.36 -21.60
CA HIS A 111 -0.79 -1.66 -21.83
C HIS A 111 -0.46 -2.66 -20.71
N LEU A 112 0.77 -2.67 -20.21
CA LEU A 112 1.15 -3.52 -19.09
C LEU A 112 0.37 -3.15 -17.82
N PHE A 113 0.24 -1.85 -17.53
CA PHE A 113 -0.57 -1.37 -16.41
C PHE A 113 -2.05 -1.70 -16.61
N THR A 114 -2.67 -1.28 -17.72
CA THR A 114 -4.10 -1.56 -17.97
C THR A 114 -4.42 -3.06 -17.98
N LYS A 115 -3.57 -3.92 -18.54
CA LYS A 115 -3.73 -5.38 -18.50
C LYS A 115 -3.61 -5.94 -17.08
N TYR A 116 -2.64 -5.47 -16.29
CA TYR A 116 -2.49 -5.93 -14.92
C TYR A 116 -3.67 -5.48 -14.04
N LEU A 117 -4.07 -4.22 -14.20
CA LEU A 117 -5.13 -3.59 -13.42
C LEU A 117 -6.52 -4.17 -13.72
N SER A 118 -6.80 -4.50 -14.99
CA SER A 118 -8.06 -5.12 -15.40
C SER A 118 -8.26 -6.54 -14.84
N VAL A 119 -7.18 -7.27 -14.57
CA VAL A 119 -7.25 -8.63 -13.97
C VAL A 119 -7.65 -8.59 -12.50
N HIS A 120 -7.36 -7.50 -11.79
CA HIS A 120 -7.40 -7.48 -10.33
C HIS A 120 -8.59 -6.75 -9.71
N LYS A 121 -9.56 -6.26 -10.51
CA LYS A 121 -10.71 -5.45 -10.05
C LYS A 121 -10.31 -4.34 -9.07
N LEU A 122 -9.13 -3.75 -9.27
CA LEU A 122 -8.61 -2.70 -8.41
C LEU A 122 -9.36 -1.41 -8.70
N ALA A 123 -9.83 -0.73 -7.66
CA ALA A 123 -10.27 0.65 -7.77
C ALA A 123 -9.03 1.52 -7.96
N ILE A 124 -8.83 2.07 -9.16
CA ILE A 124 -7.67 2.92 -9.47
C ILE A 124 -8.11 4.38 -9.37
N SER A 125 -7.41 5.16 -8.56
CA SER A 125 -7.49 6.62 -8.62
C SER A 125 -6.24 7.14 -9.30
N VAL A 126 -6.37 7.67 -10.52
CA VAL A 126 -5.23 8.27 -11.23
C VAL A 126 -5.22 9.77 -10.95
N HIS A 127 -4.20 10.23 -10.24
CA HIS A 127 -3.95 11.66 -10.06
C HIS A 127 -2.94 12.15 -11.09
N ILE A 128 -3.42 12.75 -12.17
CA ILE A 128 -2.56 13.37 -13.20
C ILE A 128 -2.21 14.79 -12.76
N ARG A 129 -0.94 15.04 -12.49
CA ARG A 129 -0.41 16.40 -12.34
C ARG A 129 0.37 16.77 -13.60
N VAL A 130 -0.16 17.73 -14.36
CA VAL A 130 0.54 18.33 -15.49
C VAL A 130 1.38 19.47 -14.94
N LEU A 131 2.70 19.29 -14.87
CA LEU A 131 3.62 20.40 -14.62
C LEU A 131 3.76 21.16 -15.93
N LEU A 132 2.97 22.23 -16.09
CA LEU A 132 3.22 23.22 -17.12
C LEU A 132 4.50 23.96 -16.72
N TYR A 133 5.63 23.58 -17.31
CA TYR A 133 6.80 24.45 -17.25
C TYR A 133 6.41 25.76 -17.94
N PRO A 134 6.58 26.92 -17.29
CA PRO A 134 6.42 28.19 -17.99
C PRO A 134 7.34 28.16 -19.22
N PRO A 135 6.87 28.66 -20.39
CA PRO A 135 7.71 28.74 -21.56
C PRO A 135 8.99 29.45 -21.15
N PHE A 136 10.14 28.82 -21.41
CA PHE A 136 11.45 29.42 -21.21
C PHE A 136 11.40 30.84 -21.77
N GLU A 137 11.40 31.86 -20.91
CA GLU A 137 11.69 33.22 -21.33
C GLU A 137 13.12 33.16 -21.86
N LEU A 138 13.26 33.20 -23.19
CA LEU A 138 14.53 33.38 -23.86
C LEU A 138 15.13 34.66 -23.29
N ASN A 139 16.13 34.51 -22.41
CA ASN A 139 16.95 35.62 -21.97
C ASN A 139 17.43 36.36 -23.24
N PRO A 140 17.09 37.65 -23.42
CA PRO A 140 17.59 38.41 -24.54
C PRO A 140 19.12 38.40 -24.48
N GLN A 141 19.77 37.99 -25.57
CA GLN A 141 21.22 38.06 -25.65
C GLN A 141 21.68 39.50 -25.41
N PRO A 142 22.71 39.73 -24.60
CA PRO A 142 23.33 41.04 -24.52
C PRO A 142 23.98 41.34 -25.87
N SER A 143 23.45 42.33 -26.57
CA SER A 143 24.09 42.94 -27.73
C SER A 143 25.35 43.66 -27.24
N GLY A 144 26.50 43.02 -27.44
CA GLY A 144 27.84 43.57 -27.22
C GLY A 144 28.74 43.24 -28.38
#